data_AF-A0A6M0CE34-F1
#
_entry.id   AF-A0A6M0CE34-F1
#
_cell.length_a   1.000
_cell.length_b   1.000
_cell.length_c   1.000
_cell.angle_alpha   90.00
_cell.angle_beta   90.00
_cell.angle_gamma   90.00
#
_symmetry.space_group_name_H-M   'P 1'
#
loop_
_entity.id
_entity.type
_entity.pdbx_description
1 polymer ?
#
loop_
_entity_poly.entity_id
_entity_poly.type
_entity_poly.pdbx_seq_one_letter_code
_entity_poly.pdbx_strand_id
1 'polypeptide(L)'
;MGRFNNLRKNKKYNYEPRYYENDSEDRPFKMDGRLTKYSKLYNTKDHSLKAKIGRAVHDLNQSDPSVNRRLLIIIAILLLIFLYIIDFDLSIFS
;
A
#
# COMPACT_ATOMS: atom_id res chain seq x y z
N MET A 1 -8.99 -22.42 12.06
CA MET A 1 -8.23 -21.24 11.58
C MET A 1 -8.30 -20.14 12.64
N GLY A 2 -7.21 -19.93 13.38
CA GLY A 2 -7.14 -18.95 14.48
C GLY A 2 -7.06 -17.51 13.97
N ARG A 3 -7.75 -16.58 14.62
CA ARG A 3 -7.80 -15.16 14.26
C ARG A 3 -6.44 -14.48 14.46
N PHE A 4 -5.76 -14.11 13.36
CA PHE A 4 -4.49 -13.37 13.38
C PHE A 4 -4.62 -11.88 13.76
N ASN A 5 -5.80 -11.39 14.14
CA ASN A 5 -6.03 -9.96 14.37
C ASN A 5 -5.40 -9.41 15.66
N ASN A 6 -4.97 -10.26 16.60
CA ASN A 6 -4.48 -9.85 17.92
C ASN A 6 -3.03 -10.25 18.22
N LEU A 7 -2.16 -10.32 17.20
CA LEU A 7 -0.73 -10.49 17.45
C LEU A 7 -0.13 -9.21 18.04
N ARG A 8 0.62 -9.36 19.14
CA ARG A 8 1.33 -8.26 19.78
C ARG A 8 2.37 -7.73 18.79
N LYS A 9 2.28 -6.44 18.45
CA LYS A 9 3.25 -5.78 17.56
C LYS A 9 4.62 -5.75 18.23
N ASN A 10 5.68 -5.84 17.43
CA ASN A 10 7.05 -5.77 17.95
C ASN A 10 7.29 -4.40 18.60
N LYS A 11 7.97 -4.36 19.76
CA LYS A 11 8.26 -3.09 20.45
C LYS A 11 9.22 -2.28 19.58
N LYS A 12 8.86 -1.03 19.26
CA LYS A 12 9.75 -0.07 18.61
C LYS A 12 10.54 0.67 19.70
N TYR A 13 11.87 0.63 19.63
CA TYR A 13 12.73 1.38 20.54
C TYR A 13 12.84 2.82 20.02
N ASN A 14 12.33 3.79 20.79
CA ASN A 14 12.51 5.21 20.50
C ASN A 14 13.64 5.73 21.38
N TYR A 15 14.87 5.72 20.87
CA TYR A 15 16.02 6.30 21.58
C TYR A 15 16.12 7.79 21.26
N GLU A 16 16.04 8.61 22.30
CA GLU A 16 16.22 10.06 22.21
C GLU A 16 17.54 10.45 22.89
N PRO A 17 18.58 10.82 22.11
CA PRO A 17 19.84 11.28 22.66
C PRO A 17 19.66 12.62 23.39
N ARG A 18 20.28 12.77 24.57
CA ARG A 18 20.12 13.92 25.46
C ARG A 18 20.68 15.25 24.91
N TYR A 19 21.55 15.22 23.90
CA TYR A 19 22.27 16.39 23.36
C TYR A 19 22.12 16.55 21.84
N TYR A 20 21.26 15.77 21.19
CA TYR A 20 21.09 15.83 19.73
C TYR A 20 19.74 16.46 19.41
N GLU A 21 19.74 17.75 19.08
CA GLU A 21 18.59 18.44 18.50
C GLU A 21 18.57 18.11 17.01
N ASN A 22 17.82 17.07 16.64
CA ASN A 22 17.50 16.85 15.24
C ASN A 22 16.01 16.53 15.15
N ASP A 23 15.24 17.58 14.85
CA ASP A 23 13.80 17.53 14.57
C ASP A 23 13.49 16.93 13.19
N SER A 24 14.51 16.46 12.47
CA SER A 24 14.35 15.81 11.18
C SER A 24 13.99 14.33 11.35
N GLU A 25 13.20 13.82 10.42
CA GLU A 25 12.58 12.49 10.45
C GLU A 25 13.60 11.30 10.35
N ASP A 26 14.89 11.61 10.21
CA ASP A 26 15.99 10.68 9.95
C ASP A 26 17.05 10.72 11.07
N ARG A 27 16.74 10.09 12.20
CA ARG A 27 17.65 9.98 13.36
C ARG A 27 18.72 8.90 13.10
N PRO A 28 20.02 9.16 13.32
CA PRO A 28 21.10 8.18 13.07
C PRO A 28 21.00 6.92 13.95
N PHE A 29 20.26 6.99 15.05
CA PHE A 29 20.01 5.89 16.00
C PHE A 29 18.73 5.11 15.71
N LYS A 30 18.02 5.42 14.62
CA LYS A 30 16.79 4.72 14.26
C LYS A 30 17.12 3.30 13.81
N MET A 31 16.77 2.33 14.63
CA MET A 31 16.94 0.90 14.34
C MET A 31 15.83 0.44 13.38
N ASP A 32 15.92 0.83 12.12
CA ASP A 32 15.12 0.27 11.03
C ASP A 32 15.85 -0.92 10.40
N GLY A 33 15.12 -1.98 10.03
CA GLY A 33 15.70 -3.13 9.32
C GLY A 33 16.27 -2.74 7.95
N ARG A 34 17.27 -3.48 7.45
CA ARG A 34 17.88 -3.19 6.12
C ARG A 34 16.84 -3.15 4.99
N LEU A 35 15.84 -4.03 5.06
CA LEU A 35 14.74 -4.13 4.08
C LEU A 35 13.60 -3.14 4.34
N THR A 36 13.55 -2.58 5.55
CA THR A 36 12.53 -1.63 5.98
C THR A 36 12.68 -0.29 5.26
N LYS A 37 13.92 0.15 5.03
CA LYS A 37 14.22 1.44 4.39
C LYS A 37 13.69 1.54 2.95
N TYR A 38 13.62 0.41 2.24
CA TYR A 38 13.18 0.35 0.85
C TYR A 38 11.70 -0.07 0.71
N SER A 39 11.07 -0.48 1.80
CA SER A 39 9.69 -0.91 1.80
C SER A 39 8.76 0.30 1.92
N LYS A 40 8.22 0.79 0.79
CA LYS A 40 7.11 1.79 0.78
C LYS A 40 5.92 1.39 1.68
N LEU A 41 5.81 0.09 2.00
CA LEU A 41 4.76 -0.51 2.82
C LEU A 41 4.98 -0.41 4.35
N TYR A 42 6.20 -0.14 4.82
CA TYR A 42 6.54 -0.36 6.23
C TYR A 42 6.11 0.77 7.18
N ASN A 43 5.97 2.00 6.68
CA ASN A 43 5.81 3.16 7.56
C ASN A 43 4.37 3.57 7.85
N THR A 44 3.39 2.82 7.34
CA THR A 44 2.01 3.26 7.42
C THR A 44 1.25 2.42 8.44
N LYS A 45 1.11 2.96 9.65
CA LYS A 45 0.18 2.46 10.68
C LYS A 45 -1.28 2.45 10.19
N ASP A 46 -1.58 3.15 9.10
CA ASP A 46 -2.92 3.35 8.59
C ASP A 46 -3.27 2.28 7.56
N HIS A 47 -3.96 1.24 8.03
CA HIS A 47 -4.62 0.24 7.18
C HIS A 47 -5.93 0.78 6.56
N SER A 48 -6.18 2.09 6.64
CA SER A 48 -7.41 2.70 6.17
C SER A 48 -7.55 2.58 4.66
N LEU A 49 -8.81 2.41 4.20
CA LEU A 49 -9.15 2.33 2.78
C LEU A 49 -8.73 3.61 2.03
N LYS A 50 -8.89 4.77 2.65
CA LYS A 50 -8.44 6.07 2.10
C LYS A 50 -6.94 6.09 1.84
N ALA A 51 -6.14 5.61 2.78
CA ALA A 51 -4.68 5.59 2.63
C ALA A 51 -4.23 4.61 1.54
N LYS A 52 -4.94 3.48 1.38
CA LYS A 52 -4.70 2.52 0.29
C LYS A 52 -5.01 3.13 -1.08
N ILE A 53 -6.16 3.80 -1.21
CA ILE A 53 -6.57 4.47 -2.45
C ILE A 53 -5.57 5.58 -2.82
N GLY A 54 -5.23 6.46 -1.86
CA GLY A 54 -4.28 7.54 -2.11
C GLY A 54 -2.91 7.04 -2.57
N ARG A 55 -2.41 5.93 -2.00
CA ARG A 55 -1.16 5.31 -2.46
C ARG A 55 -1.28 4.69 -3.85
N ALA A 56 -2.38 4.00 -4.14
CA ALA A 56 -2.61 3.42 -5.45
C ALA A 56 -2.63 4.49 -6.55
N VAL A 57 -3.30 5.62 -6.30
CA VAL A 57 -3.32 6.77 -7.22
C VAL A 57 -1.92 7.36 -7.41
N HIS A 58 -1.18 7.55 -6.31
CA HIS A 58 0.19 8.05 -6.38
C HIS A 58 1.13 7.11 -7.16
N ASP A 59 1.02 5.80 -6.96
CA ASP A 59 1.84 4.80 -7.64
C ASP A 59 1.49 4.72 -9.14
N LEU A 60 0.20 4.84 -9.50
CA LEU A 60 -0.23 4.95 -10.90
C LEU A 60 0.36 6.19 -11.59
N ASN A 61 0.40 7.34 -10.92
CA ASN A 61 0.94 8.58 -11.50
C ASN A 61 2.47 8.55 -11.64
N GLN A 62 3.17 7.77 -10.81
CA GLN A 62 4.63 7.67 -10.82
C GLN A 62 5.15 6.51 -11.70
N SER A 63 4.27 5.61 -12.14
CA SER A 63 4.64 4.44 -12.94
C SER A 63 4.77 4.76 -14.43
N ASP A 64 5.47 3.88 -15.15
CA ASP A 64 5.61 3.97 -16.59
C ASP A 64 4.24 3.85 -17.29
N PRO A 65 3.97 4.67 -18.31
CA PRO A 65 2.69 4.66 -19.01
C PRO A 65 2.40 3.32 -19.70
N SER A 66 3.44 2.56 -20.06
CA SER A 66 3.31 1.21 -20.63
C SER A 66 2.77 0.19 -19.62
N VAL A 67 3.17 0.30 -18.35
CA VAL A 67 2.71 -0.56 -17.25
C VAL A 67 1.26 -0.23 -16.93
N ASN A 68 0.93 1.06 -16.83
CA ASN A 68 -0.44 1.52 -16.57
C ASN A 68 -1.44 1.04 -17.63
N ARG A 69 -1.06 1.07 -18.91
CA ARG A 69 -1.91 0.54 -20.00
C ARG A 69 -2.16 -0.96 -19.86
N ARG A 70 -1.12 -1.75 -19.59
CA ARG A 70 -1.26 -3.20 -19.38
C ARG A 70 -2.15 -3.51 -18.19
N LEU A 71 -1.98 -2.77 -17.09
CA LEU A 71 -2.81 -2.90 -15.88
C LEU A 71 -4.29 -2.63 -16.20
N LEU A 72 -4.59 -1.54 -16.92
CA LEU A 72 -5.97 -1.23 -17.34
C LEU A 72 -6.56 -2.32 -18.23
N ILE A 73 -5.79 -2.85 -19.18
CA ILE A 73 -6.25 -3.96 -20.05
C ILE A 73 -6.57 -5.20 -19.22
N ILE A 74 -5.71 -5.55 -18.25
CA ILE A 74 -5.93 -6.70 -17.36
C ILE A 74 -7.20 -6.51 -16.53
N ILE A 75 -7.42 -5.32 -15.95
CA ILE A 75 -8.64 -5.01 -15.20
C ILE A 75 -9.88 -5.14 -16.08
N ALA A 76 -9.84 -4.61 -17.30
CA ALA A 76 -10.96 -4.68 -18.23
C ALA A 76 -11.31 -6.14 -18.59
N ILE A 77 -10.31 -6.98 -18.85
CA ILE A 77 -10.51 -8.41 -19.14
C ILE A 77 -11.09 -9.14 -17.92
N LEU A 78 -10.56 -8.89 -16.73
CA LEU A 78 -11.06 -9.49 -15.48
C LEU A 78 -12.52 -9.11 -15.22
N LEU A 79 -12.87 -7.85 -15.44
CA LEU A 79 -14.26 -7.40 -15.33
C LEU A 79 -15.13 -8.10 -16.37
N LEU A 80 -14.71 -8.18 -17.63
CA LEU A 80 -15.48 -8.86 -18.68
C LEU A 80 -15.76 -10.32 -18.32
N ILE A 81 -14.73 -11.06 -17.86
CA ILE A 81 -14.90 -12.44 -17.40
C ILE A 81 -15.84 -12.53 -16.20
N PHE A 82 -15.70 -11.64 -15.22
CA PHE A 82 -16.57 -11.60 -14.06
C PHE A 82 -18.03 -11.34 -14.45
N LEU A 83 -18.27 -10.37 -15.34
CA LEU A 83 -19.60 -10.04 -15.86
C LEU A 83 -20.20 -11.21 -16.64
N TYR A 84 -19.37 -11.94 -17.40
CA TYR A 84 -19.80 -13.13 -18.14
C TYR A 84 -20.24 -14.27 -17.21
N ILE A 85 -19.50 -14.53 -16.11
CA ILE A 85 -19.83 -15.63 -15.17
C ILE A 85 -21.19 -15.43 -14.50
N ILE A 86 -21.59 -14.19 -14.25
CA ILE A 86 -22.86 -13.86 -13.56
C ILE A 86 -24.02 -13.62 -14.54
N ASP A 87 -23.81 -13.84 -15.84
CA ASP A 87 -24.75 -13.49 -16.93
C ASP A 87 -25.24 -12.03 -16.80
N PHE A 88 -24.32 -11.10 -16.53
CA PHE A 88 -24.68 -9.70 -16.33
C PHE A 88 -25.19 -9.07 -17.63
N ASP A 89 -26.43 -8.59 -17.62
CA ASP A 89 -27.04 -7.94 -18.76
C ASP A 89 -26.44 -6.54 -18.99
N LEU A 90 -25.59 -6.43 -20.02
CA LEU A 90 -24.97 -5.16 -20.44
C LEU A 90 -25.97 -4.22 -21.13
N SER A 91 -27.12 -4.72 -21.57
CA SER A 91 -28.13 -3.90 -22.27
C SER A 91 -28.82 -2.89 -21.36
N ILE A 92 -28.72 -3.04 -20.03
CA ILE A 92 -29.28 -2.10 -19.05
C ILE A 92 -28.67 -0.69 -19.10
N PHE A 93 -27.55 -0.53 -19.80
CA PHE A 93 -26.85 0.74 -19.99
C PHE A 93 -27.01 1.35 -21.39
N SER A 94 -27.73 0.69 -22.30
CA SER A 94 -28.07 1.24 -23.62
C SER A 94 -29.32 2.10 -23.61
#